data_AF-A0A2A5CK66-F1
#
_entry.id   AF-A0A2A5CK66-F1
#
_cell.length_a   1.000
_cell.length_b   1.000
_cell.length_c   1.000
_cell.angle_alpha   90.00
_cell.angle_beta   90.00
_cell.angle_gamma   90.00
#
_symmetry.space_group_name_H-M   'P 1'
#
loop_
_entity.id
_entity.type
_entity.pdbx_description
1 polymer ?
#
loop_
_entity_poly.entity_id
_entity_poly.type
_entity_poly.pdbx_seq_one_letter_code
_entity_poly.pdbx_strand_id
1 'polypeptide(L)'
;MQRSPQGFLLFFSILASTLLTSNMATAADVDQQTASKIHAEPLADIAIVIKHEAVAAVKSLNASQLASEIAAIVKAVNVDVGDIVKKGEVLLSLDCRPYEIAMLRGKANGDAAAAKLLLTESQMNSAKKLAKKSFLPEDTLLQRQAQYQISIAEKAAAEAQIQQAQLDVSRCQIVSPFEAVIVERFAQEGEYIAPGMPVLKLMDTESIQVIARIAPKDIASVKGAESLNFNYRGKVMPLALTRLSGFQAEKTGTYTARLTFTGQMADIGSQGRLQWVDDYLYLPARLLVSRRGELGVFVVKGQSASFIKMPEALEGRSVKTTLPADTLIVTQGRSQLQDGDLVEVTSTTSPHTKTQ
;
A
#
# COMPACT_ATOMS: atom_id res chain seq x y z
N MET A 1 -29.48 -4.78 104.20
CA MET A 1 -28.92 -4.17 105.45
C MET A 1 -28.65 -2.69 105.21
N GLN A 2 -28.51 -1.90 106.28
CA GLN A 2 -28.12 -0.47 106.30
C GLN A 2 -26.70 -0.27 105.68
N ARG A 3 -26.20 0.91 105.25
CA ARG A 3 -26.43 2.39 105.41
C ARG A 3 -26.06 3.05 104.03
N SER A 4 -26.68 4.09 103.44
CA SER A 4 -26.99 5.51 103.83
C SER A 4 -25.76 6.48 103.82
N PRO A 5 -25.87 7.82 103.61
CA PRO A 5 -26.88 8.65 102.87
C PRO A 5 -26.37 10.01 102.23
N GLN A 6 -27.30 10.83 101.68
CA GLN A 6 -27.28 12.30 101.37
C GLN A 6 -26.52 12.82 100.11
N GLY A 7 -26.93 13.92 99.44
CA GLY A 7 -28.03 14.88 99.71
C GLY A 7 -28.42 15.87 98.56
N PHE A 8 -29.31 16.83 98.88
CA PHE A 8 -29.91 17.96 98.08
C PHE A 8 -28.97 18.75 97.13
N LEU A 9 -29.40 19.59 96.15
CA LEU A 9 -30.60 19.89 95.30
C LEU A 9 -30.13 21.03 94.29
N LEU A 10 -30.84 21.87 93.50
CA LEU A 10 -32.24 22.25 93.15
C LEU A 10 -32.19 23.05 91.80
N PHE A 11 -33.21 23.07 90.90
CA PHE A 11 -33.34 24.11 89.84
C PHE A 11 -34.79 24.32 89.30
N PHE A 12 -34.96 25.30 88.40
CA PHE A 12 -36.19 26.04 87.99
C PHE A 12 -36.67 25.79 86.53
N SER A 13 -37.95 26.06 86.18
CA SER A 13 -38.43 26.38 84.80
C SER A 13 -39.95 26.75 84.70
N ILE A 14 -40.35 27.62 83.74
CA ILE A 14 -41.75 28.10 83.47
C ILE A 14 -41.89 28.62 81.98
N LEU A 15 -43.13 28.88 81.47
CA LEU A 15 -43.57 29.51 80.17
C LEU A 15 -43.54 28.60 78.89
N ALA A 16 -44.29 28.79 77.77
CA ALA A 16 -45.46 29.61 77.30
C ALA A 16 -45.87 29.17 75.84
N SER A 17 -46.94 29.59 75.10
CA SER A 17 -48.35 30.01 75.35
C SER A 17 -49.17 30.24 74.02
N THR A 18 -50.52 30.12 74.06
CA THR A 18 -51.57 30.71 73.14
C THR A 18 -51.77 30.21 71.67
N LEU A 19 -52.91 30.61 71.03
CA LEU A 19 -53.50 30.05 69.77
C LEU A 19 -54.01 31.12 68.75
N LEU A 20 -54.23 30.74 67.47
CA LEU A 20 -55.53 30.65 66.73
C LEU A 20 -55.50 31.07 65.21
N THR A 21 -56.44 30.49 64.43
CA THR A 21 -56.92 30.83 63.05
C THR A 21 -56.08 30.45 61.80
N SER A 22 -56.71 30.55 60.62
CA SER A 22 -56.35 29.87 59.35
C SER A 22 -56.57 30.74 58.10
N ASN A 23 -55.86 30.47 57.00
CA ASN A 23 -56.18 30.96 55.65
C ASN A 23 -55.60 30.05 54.55
N MET A 24 -56.01 30.24 53.28
CA MET A 24 -55.60 29.43 52.11
C MET A 24 -54.50 30.07 51.24
N ALA A 25 -53.88 29.20 50.43
CA ALA A 25 -53.22 29.45 49.14
C ALA A 25 -51.88 30.24 49.10
N THR A 26 -50.82 29.51 48.73
CA THR A 26 -49.94 29.76 47.55
C THR A 26 -49.15 28.46 47.28
N ALA A 27 -49.26 27.89 46.07
CA ALA A 27 -48.31 28.04 44.95
C ALA A 27 -47.07 27.13 45.08
N ALA A 28 -46.79 26.34 44.04
CA ALA A 28 -45.60 25.50 43.97
C ALA A 28 -44.43 26.31 43.38
N ASP A 29 -43.25 26.25 44.00
CA ASP A 29 -42.02 26.73 43.39
C ASP A 29 -41.70 25.88 42.17
N VAL A 30 -41.86 26.47 40.99
CA VAL A 30 -41.29 25.96 39.74
C VAL A 30 -39.96 26.67 39.57
N ASP A 31 -38.87 25.96 39.89
CA ASP A 31 -37.51 26.46 39.76
C ASP A 31 -37.24 26.92 38.32
N GLN A 32 -37.18 28.23 38.12
CA GLN A 32 -36.88 28.83 36.82
C GLN A 32 -35.37 28.76 36.58
N GLN A 33 -34.89 27.56 36.21
CA GLN A 33 -33.51 27.29 35.85
C GLN A 33 -33.11 28.14 34.62
N THR A 34 -32.62 29.37 34.87
CA THR A 34 -32.31 30.35 33.84
C THR A 34 -31.21 29.84 32.92
N ALA A 35 -31.49 29.80 31.61
CA ALA A 35 -30.57 29.27 30.62
C ALA A 35 -29.23 30.02 30.63
N SER A 36 -28.14 29.29 30.83
CA SER A 36 -26.79 29.85 30.84
C SER A 36 -26.36 30.25 29.42
N LYS A 37 -25.97 31.51 29.22
CA LYS A 37 -25.46 32.00 27.94
C LYS A 37 -24.06 31.46 27.69
N ILE A 38 -23.86 30.79 26.57
CA ILE A 38 -22.61 30.09 26.23
C ILE A 38 -22.21 30.33 24.77
N HIS A 39 -20.93 30.20 24.48
CA HIS A 39 -20.46 30.04 23.11
C HIS A 39 -20.17 28.56 22.87
N ALA A 40 -20.62 28.05 21.72
CA ALA A 40 -20.34 26.70 21.27
C ALA A 40 -20.03 26.69 19.77
N GLU A 41 -19.07 25.85 19.37
CA GLU A 41 -18.57 25.73 18.00
C GLU A 41 -18.58 24.24 17.60
N PRO A 42 -18.76 23.89 16.31
CA PRO A 42 -18.65 22.51 15.83
C PRO A 42 -17.27 21.93 16.15
N LEU A 43 -17.22 20.66 16.54
CA LEU A 43 -15.97 19.96 16.84
C LEU A 43 -14.97 20.03 15.67
N ALA A 44 -15.44 19.95 14.42
CA ALA A 44 -14.63 20.05 13.20
C ALA A 44 -13.78 21.33 13.12
N ASP A 45 -14.32 22.47 13.57
CA ASP A 45 -13.68 23.77 13.42
C ASP A 45 -12.61 24.04 14.49
N ILE A 46 -12.70 23.34 15.63
CA ILE A 46 -11.86 23.57 16.82
C ILE A 46 -10.95 22.39 17.19
N ALA A 47 -11.13 21.23 16.56
CA ALA A 47 -10.33 20.05 16.80
C ALA A 47 -8.90 20.18 16.25
N ILE A 48 -7.97 19.50 16.91
CA ILE A 48 -6.63 19.25 16.38
C ILE A 48 -6.68 17.95 15.58
N VAL A 49 -6.25 18.01 14.31
CA VAL A 49 -5.98 16.83 13.49
C VAL A 49 -4.48 16.55 13.54
N ILE A 50 -4.08 15.37 14.04
CA ILE A 50 -2.67 15.00 14.09
C ILE A 50 -2.21 14.60 12.69
N LYS A 51 -1.20 15.31 12.18
CA LYS A 51 -0.51 15.00 10.93
C LYS A 51 0.70 14.11 11.24
N HIS A 52 0.80 12.99 10.55
CA HIS A 52 1.91 12.06 10.63
C HIS A 52 2.73 12.09 9.35
N GLU A 53 4.03 11.86 9.47
CA GLU A 53 4.95 11.80 8.34
C GLU A 53 5.93 10.64 8.46
N ALA A 54 6.21 9.98 7.34
CA ALA A 54 7.21 8.92 7.22
C ALA A 54 8.13 9.19 6.02
N VAL A 55 9.43 8.86 6.16
CA VAL A 55 10.39 8.97 5.04
C VAL A 55 10.00 7.97 3.96
N ALA A 56 9.89 8.44 2.73
CA ALA A 56 9.41 7.66 1.59
C ALA A 56 10.24 7.92 0.32
N ALA A 57 10.35 6.91 -0.54
CA ALA A 57 11.04 7.03 -1.83
C ALA A 57 10.30 6.27 -2.93
N VAL A 58 10.23 6.89 -4.11
CA VAL A 58 9.73 6.26 -5.34
C VAL A 58 10.75 5.25 -5.84
N LYS A 59 10.32 4.01 -6.10
CA LYS A 59 11.14 2.96 -6.72
C LYS A 59 10.33 2.21 -7.76
N SER A 60 10.97 1.77 -8.84
CA SER A 60 10.45 0.65 -9.61
C SER A 60 10.52 -0.63 -8.78
N LEU A 61 9.56 -1.53 -8.96
CA LEU A 61 9.62 -2.89 -8.42
C LEU A 61 10.64 -3.76 -9.16
N ASN A 62 10.79 -3.56 -10.47
CA ASN A 62 11.53 -4.46 -11.35
C ASN A 62 12.73 -3.73 -11.97
N ALA A 63 13.93 -4.02 -11.48
CA ALA A 63 15.17 -3.74 -12.19
C ALA A 63 15.70 -5.06 -12.76
N SER A 64 15.93 -5.11 -14.07
CA SER A 64 16.43 -6.30 -14.77
C SER A 64 17.77 -6.00 -15.43
N GLN A 65 18.73 -6.89 -15.28
CA GLN A 65 20.03 -6.81 -15.94
C GLN A 65 20.04 -7.82 -17.08
N LEU A 66 19.93 -7.35 -18.31
CA LEU A 66 20.01 -8.22 -19.49
C LEU A 66 21.46 -8.64 -19.71
N ALA A 67 21.63 -9.89 -20.11
CA ALA A 67 22.91 -10.50 -20.44
C ALA A 67 22.81 -11.17 -21.81
N SER A 68 23.96 -11.39 -22.47
CA SER A 68 23.97 -12.20 -23.70
C SER A 68 23.70 -13.68 -23.35
N GLU A 69 22.85 -14.35 -24.14
CA GLU A 69 22.69 -15.80 -24.09
C GLU A 69 23.69 -16.56 -25.00
N ILE A 70 24.40 -15.83 -25.87
CA ILE A 70 25.32 -16.37 -26.89
C ILE A 70 26.70 -15.69 -26.84
N ALA A 71 27.69 -16.26 -27.54
CA ALA A 71 29.04 -15.73 -27.66
C ALA A 71 29.18 -14.98 -29.00
N ALA A 72 29.21 -13.65 -28.97
CA ALA A 72 29.20 -12.83 -30.19
C ALA A 72 29.84 -11.45 -30.00
N ILE A 73 30.15 -10.79 -31.12
CA ILE A 73 30.59 -9.40 -31.15
C ILE A 73 29.35 -8.49 -31.19
N VAL A 74 29.35 -7.38 -30.44
CA VAL A 74 28.33 -6.33 -30.54
C VAL A 74 28.45 -5.63 -31.89
N LYS A 75 27.39 -5.72 -32.69
CA LYS A 75 27.29 -5.10 -34.02
C LYS A 75 26.77 -3.66 -33.94
N ALA A 76 25.83 -3.40 -33.05
CA ALA A 76 25.27 -2.07 -32.79
C ALA A 76 24.61 -2.01 -31.41
N VAL A 77 24.61 -0.85 -30.76
CA VAL A 77 23.76 -0.55 -29.59
C VAL A 77 22.83 0.60 -29.95
N ASN A 78 21.52 0.35 -29.90
CA ASN A 78 20.49 1.24 -30.46
C ASN A 78 19.97 2.27 -29.45
N VAL A 79 20.42 2.21 -28.18
CA VAL A 79 19.88 2.95 -27.04
C VAL A 79 21.01 3.35 -26.08
N ASP A 80 20.83 4.47 -25.36
CA ASP A 80 21.76 4.92 -24.33
C ASP A 80 21.06 5.18 -22.98
N VAL A 81 21.86 5.51 -21.95
CA VAL A 81 21.37 5.70 -20.58
C VAL A 81 20.41 6.89 -20.48
N GLY A 82 19.19 6.62 -20.03
CA GLY A 82 18.08 7.58 -19.95
C GLY A 82 16.97 7.36 -20.98
N ASP A 83 17.20 6.57 -22.03
CA ASP A 83 16.17 6.28 -23.03
C ASP A 83 15.01 5.44 -22.44
N ILE A 84 13.78 5.75 -22.86
CA ILE A 84 12.57 4.98 -22.54
C ILE A 84 12.26 4.07 -23.72
N VAL A 85 12.21 2.77 -23.45
CA VAL A 85 12.11 1.70 -24.46
C VAL A 85 10.90 0.82 -24.21
N LYS A 86 10.25 0.38 -25.28
CA LYS A 86 9.02 -0.42 -25.24
C LYS A 86 9.30 -1.91 -25.24
N LYS A 87 8.33 -2.68 -24.73
CA LYS A 87 8.37 -4.14 -24.79
C LYS A 87 8.52 -4.64 -26.23
N GLY A 88 9.55 -5.45 -26.49
CA GLY A 88 9.90 -6.00 -27.80
C GLY A 88 10.81 -5.11 -28.65
N GLU A 89 11.20 -3.92 -28.17
CA GLU A 89 12.11 -3.02 -28.88
C GLU A 89 13.56 -3.55 -28.86
N VAL A 90 14.26 -3.46 -29.99
CA VAL A 90 15.62 -4.01 -30.16
C VAL A 90 16.65 -3.03 -29.60
N LEU A 91 17.27 -3.38 -28.48
CA LEU A 91 18.18 -2.52 -27.73
C LEU A 91 19.63 -2.67 -28.20
N LEU A 92 20.03 -3.90 -28.52
CA LEU A 92 21.38 -4.25 -28.92
C LEU A 92 21.34 -5.36 -29.97
N SER A 93 22.17 -5.24 -31.01
CA SER A 93 22.34 -6.26 -32.04
C SER A 93 23.73 -6.87 -31.99
N LEU A 94 23.80 -8.19 -32.08
CA LEU A 94 25.03 -8.98 -32.15
C LEU A 94 25.34 -9.39 -33.60
N ASP A 95 26.60 -9.75 -33.87
CA ASP A 95 27.02 -10.29 -35.18
C ASP A 95 26.52 -11.72 -35.37
N CYS A 96 25.36 -11.85 -36.02
CA CYS A 96 24.67 -13.12 -36.19
C CYS A 96 25.25 -14.04 -37.28
N ARG A 97 26.21 -13.59 -38.08
CA ARG A 97 26.72 -14.33 -39.25
C ARG A 97 27.11 -15.80 -38.96
N PRO A 98 27.78 -16.15 -37.84
CA PRO A 98 28.09 -17.54 -37.52
C PRO A 98 26.84 -18.40 -37.28
N TYR A 99 25.82 -17.82 -36.64
CA TYR A 99 24.57 -18.47 -36.27
C TYR A 99 23.63 -18.61 -37.48
N GLU A 100 23.58 -17.62 -38.37
CA GLU A 100 22.89 -17.71 -39.66
C GLU A 100 23.47 -18.85 -40.52
N ILE A 101 24.80 -18.95 -40.60
CA ILE A 101 25.50 -20.05 -41.31
C ILE A 101 25.20 -21.41 -40.65
N ALA A 102 25.14 -21.48 -39.32
CA ALA A 102 24.77 -22.70 -38.60
C ALA A 102 23.32 -23.11 -38.88
N MET A 103 22.37 -22.17 -38.91
CA MET A 103 20.97 -22.43 -39.28
C MET A 103 20.85 -22.91 -40.73
N LEU A 104 21.57 -22.31 -41.68
CA LEU A 104 21.57 -22.74 -43.08
C LEU A 104 22.11 -24.18 -43.24
N ARG A 105 23.18 -24.53 -42.51
CA ARG A 105 23.70 -25.91 -42.46
C ARG A 105 22.68 -26.87 -41.84
N GLY A 106 22.01 -26.46 -40.75
CA GLY A 106 20.95 -27.23 -40.13
C GLY A 106 19.80 -27.54 -41.09
N LYS A 107 19.33 -26.54 -41.84
CA LYS A 107 18.28 -26.70 -42.86
C LYS A 107 18.68 -27.71 -43.94
N ALA A 108 19.85 -27.55 -44.55
CA ALA A 108 20.34 -28.47 -45.58
C ALA A 108 20.46 -29.93 -45.08
N ASN A 109 20.86 -30.13 -43.81
CA ASN A 109 20.87 -31.45 -43.19
C ASN A 109 19.45 -32.01 -42.97
N GLY A 110 18.49 -31.16 -42.59
CA GLY A 110 17.07 -31.52 -42.46
C GLY A 110 16.44 -31.90 -43.80
N ASP A 111 16.72 -31.15 -44.86
CA ASP A 111 16.27 -31.45 -46.22
C ASP A 111 16.79 -32.81 -46.71
N ALA A 112 18.08 -33.11 -46.44
CA ALA A 112 18.68 -34.40 -46.74
C ALA A 112 18.05 -35.55 -45.92
N ALA A 113 17.77 -35.34 -44.63
CA ALA A 113 17.10 -36.33 -43.78
C ALA A 113 15.63 -36.57 -44.19
N ALA A 114 14.92 -35.52 -44.61
CA ALA A 114 13.56 -35.63 -45.16
C ALA A 114 13.54 -36.41 -46.49
N ALA A 115 14.47 -36.12 -47.41
CA ALA A 115 14.63 -36.87 -48.66
C ALA A 115 14.99 -38.35 -48.40
N LYS A 116 15.86 -38.62 -47.41
CA LYS A 116 16.19 -39.97 -46.95
C LYS A 116 14.96 -40.71 -46.42
N LEU A 117 14.11 -40.06 -45.61
CA LEU A 117 12.87 -40.65 -45.08
C LEU A 117 11.88 -41.01 -46.20
N LEU A 118 11.67 -40.14 -47.18
CA LEU A 118 10.78 -40.42 -48.32
C LEU A 118 11.27 -41.64 -49.14
N LEU A 119 12.59 -41.78 -49.31
CA LEU A 119 13.19 -42.92 -49.99
C LEU A 119 13.00 -44.23 -49.19
N THR A 120 13.25 -44.23 -47.89
CA THR A 120 13.10 -45.44 -47.05
C THR A 120 11.64 -45.83 -46.85
N GLU A 121 10.73 -44.86 -46.75
CA GLU A 121 9.29 -45.10 -46.71
C GLU A 121 8.82 -45.81 -47.98
N SER A 122 9.21 -45.31 -49.16
CA SER A 122 8.87 -45.91 -50.46
C SER A 122 9.41 -47.34 -50.57
N GLN A 123 10.64 -47.58 -50.13
CA GLN A 123 11.24 -48.93 -50.06
C GLN A 123 10.49 -49.85 -49.09
N MET A 124 10.10 -49.37 -47.91
CA MET A 124 9.42 -50.14 -46.87
C MET A 124 7.98 -50.49 -47.26
N ASN A 125 7.26 -49.54 -47.88
CA ASN A 125 5.95 -49.77 -48.47
C ASN A 125 5.99 -50.73 -49.67
N SER A 126 7.07 -50.71 -50.45
CA SER A 126 7.30 -51.69 -51.53
C SER A 126 7.62 -53.08 -50.98
N ALA A 127 8.49 -53.18 -49.97
CA ALA A 127 8.81 -54.43 -49.29
C ALA A 127 7.57 -55.10 -48.68
N LYS A 128 6.72 -54.32 -47.98
CA LYS A 128 5.42 -54.79 -47.47
C LYS A 128 4.52 -55.39 -48.56
N LYS A 129 4.48 -54.80 -49.76
CA LYS A 129 3.68 -55.31 -50.89
C LYS A 129 4.21 -56.63 -51.46
N LEU A 130 5.52 -56.86 -51.41
CA LEU A 130 6.16 -58.10 -51.89
C LEU A 130 6.07 -59.22 -50.84
N ALA A 131 6.29 -58.92 -49.57
CA ALA A 131 6.15 -59.86 -48.46
C ALA A 131 4.72 -60.42 -48.36
N LYS A 132 3.68 -59.59 -48.57
CA LYS A 132 2.27 -60.04 -48.66
C LYS A 132 1.97 -61.01 -49.81
N LYS A 133 2.90 -61.22 -50.74
CA LYS A 133 2.82 -62.20 -51.84
C LYS A 133 3.81 -63.36 -51.69
N SER A 134 4.45 -63.48 -50.52
CA SER A 134 5.54 -64.44 -50.24
C SER A 134 6.75 -64.32 -51.18
N PHE A 135 6.97 -63.14 -51.78
CA PHE A 135 8.09 -62.87 -52.70
C PHE A 135 9.25 -62.09 -52.05
N LEU A 136 9.33 -62.06 -50.71
CA LEU A 136 10.40 -61.37 -49.98
C LEU A 136 10.70 -62.10 -48.65
N PRO A 137 11.98 -62.38 -48.30
CA PRO A 137 12.34 -62.92 -46.99
C PRO A 137 12.01 -61.99 -45.83
N GLU A 138 11.67 -62.55 -44.68
CA GLU A 138 11.27 -61.80 -43.48
C GLU A 138 12.39 -60.89 -42.96
N ASP A 139 13.64 -61.37 -42.92
CA ASP A 139 14.81 -60.55 -42.55
C ASP A 139 14.95 -59.30 -43.42
N THR A 140 14.63 -59.41 -44.71
CA THR A 140 14.69 -58.27 -45.64
C THR A 140 13.56 -57.28 -45.39
N LEU A 141 12.37 -57.75 -45.01
CA LEU A 141 11.28 -56.86 -44.58
C LEU A 141 11.65 -56.14 -43.27
N LEU A 142 12.20 -56.87 -42.30
CA LEU A 142 12.64 -56.33 -41.01
C LEU A 142 13.76 -55.30 -41.18
N GLN A 143 14.74 -55.56 -42.05
CA GLN A 143 15.80 -54.59 -42.39
C GLN A 143 15.23 -53.30 -43.00
N ARG A 144 14.25 -53.39 -43.90
CA ARG A 144 13.60 -52.19 -44.49
C ARG A 144 12.74 -51.44 -43.47
N GLN A 145 12.08 -52.15 -42.55
CA GLN A 145 11.37 -51.54 -41.43
C GLN A 145 12.33 -50.80 -40.48
N ALA A 146 13.43 -51.42 -40.10
CA ALA A 146 14.46 -50.80 -39.26
C ALA A 146 15.06 -49.55 -39.93
N GLN A 147 15.44 -49.65 -41.21
CA GLN A 147 15.99 -48.51 -41.95
C GLN A 147 14.99 -47.34 -42.10
N TYR A 148 13.69 -47.62 -42.22
CA TYR A 148 12.63 -46.58 -42.20
C TYR A 148 12.54 -45.91 -40.82
N GLN A 149 12.51 -46.67 -39.73
CA GLN A 149 12.48 -46.13 -38.37
C GLN A 149 13.74 -45.29 -38.04
N ILE A 150 14.92 -45.73 -38.48
CA ILE A 150 16.17 -44.97 -38.37
C ILE A 150 16.02 -43.60 -39.04
N SER A 151 15.49 -43.54 -40.28
CA SER A 151 15.31 -42.26 -40.97
C SER A 151 14.23 -41.33 -40.37
N ILE A 152 13.27 -41.86 -39.61
CA ILE A 152 12.35 -41.03 -38.81
C ILE A 152 13.15 -40.34 -37.69
N ALA A 153 14.00 -41.09 -36.99
CA ALA A 153 14.86 -40.54 -35.93
C ALA A 153 15.91 -39.56 -36.47
N GLU A 154 16.54 -39.85 -37.62
CA GLU A 154 17.46 -38.94 -38.32
C GLU A 154 16.78 -37.60 -38.66
N LYS A 155 15.55 -37.64 -39.20
CA LYS A 155 14.76 -36.43 -39.49
C LYS A 155 14.43 -35.65 -38.21
N ALA A 156 13.93 -36.31 -37.17
CA ALA A 156 13.58 -35.66 -35.92
C ALA A 156 14.79 -34.99 -35.22
N ALA A 157 15.96 -35.64 -35.28
CA ALA A 157 17.21 -35.06 -34.78
C ALA A 157 17.65 -33.83 -35.58
N ALA A 158 17.51 -33.85 -36.92
CA ALA A 158 17.80 -32.70 -37.77
C ALA A 158 16.82 -31.54 -37.52
N GLU A 159 15.53 -31.82 -37.28
CA GLU A 159 14.53 -30.81 -36.93
C GLU A 159 14.84 -30.14 -35.58
N ALA A 160 15.25 -30.91 -34.57
CA ALA A 160 15.71 -30.35 -33.29
C ALA A 160 16.97 -29.47 -33.47
N GLN A 161 17.92 -29.87 -34.32
CA GLN A 161 19.11 -29.08 -34.63
C GLN A 161 18.79 -27.76 -35.36
N ILE A 162 17.74 -27.74 -36.20
CA ILE A 162 17.22 -26.52 -36.84
C ILE A 162 16.59 -25.60 -35.79
N GLN A 163 15.77 -26.13 -34.87
CA GLN A 163 15.15 -25.34 -33.80
C GLN A 163 16.19 -24.69 -32.88
N GLN A 164 17.24 -25.42 -32.50
CA GLN A 164 18.35 -24.85 -31.72
C GLN A 164 19.04 -23.70 -32.47
N ALA A 165 19.37 -23.88 -33.75
CA ALA A 165 20.01 -22.83 -34.54
C ALA A 165 19.09 -21.62 -34.80
N GLN A 166 17.76 -21.82 -34.88
CA GLN A 166 16.79 -20.72 -34.93
C GLN A 166 16.73 -19.93 -33.61
N LEU A 167 16.77 -20.61 -32.46
CA LEU A 167 16.84 -19.98 -31.16
C LEU A 167 18.12 -19.13 -31.02
N ASP A 168 19.27 -19.66 -31.42
CA ASP A 168 20.54 -18.93 -31.33
C ASP A 168 20.62 -17.76 -32.32
N VAL A 169 19.98 -17.86 -33.49
CA VAL A 169 19.77 -16.69 -34.37
C VAL A 169 18.85 -15.64 -33.73
N SER A 170 17.79 -16.04 -33.02
CA SER A 170 16.90 -15.08 -32.35
C SER A 170 17.59 -14.33 -31.21
N ARG A 171 18.51 -15.00 -30.51
CA ARG A 171 19.37 -14.44 -29.44
C ARG A 171 20.39 -13.41 -29.95
N CYS A 172 20.56 -13.27 -31.27
CA CYS A 172 21.38 -12.20 -31.85
C CYS A 172 20.77 -10.79 -31.68
N GLN A 173 19.50 -10.67 -31.30
CA GLN A 173 18.85 -9.40 -30.98
C GLN A 173 18.40 -9.41 -29.52
N ILE A 174 18.96 -8.49 -28.72
CA ILE A 174 18.60 -8.33 -27.31
C ILE A 174 17.50 -7.26 -27.24
N VAL A 175 16.29 -7.69 -26.90
CA VAL A 175 15.06 -6.88 -26.87
C VAL A 175 14.61 -6.57 -25.45
N SER A 176 13.84 -5.49 -25.26
CA SER A 176 13.28 -5.20 -23.93
C SER A 176 12.12 -6.16 -23.56
N PRO A 177 12.13 -6.81 -22.38
CA PRO A 177 11.05 -7.70 -21.95
C PRO A 177 9.78 -6.98 -21.45
N PHE A 178 9.86 -5.69 -21.13
CA PHE A 178 8.77 -4.82 -20.64
C PHE A 178 9.01 -3.35 -21.04
N GLU A 179 8.10 -2.42 -20.74
CA GLU A 179 8.39 -0.98 -20.92
C GLU A 179 9.28 -0.48 -19.78
N ALA A 180 10.37 0.21 -20.11
CA ALA A 180 11.45 0.50 -19.18
C ALA A 180 12.26 1.75 -19.55
N VAL A 181 13.04 2.24 -18.59
CA VAL A 181 14.15 3.18 -18.83
C VAL A 181 15.49 2.44 -18.76
N ILE A 182 16.44 2.78 -19.64
CA ILE A 182 17.83 2.29 -19.59
C ILE A 182 18.58 3.02 -18.45
N VAL A 183 19.11 2.27 -17.48
CA VAL A 183 19.76 2.81 -16.28
C VAL A 183 21.29 2.73 -16.35
N GLU A 184 21.82 1.61 -16.82
CA GLU A 184 23.26 1.38 -17.00
C GLU A 184 23.49 0.62 -18.31
N ARG A 185 24.53 1.00 -19.05
CA ARG A 185 25.01 0.30 -20.24
C ARG A 185 26.40 -0.26 -19.95
N PHE A 186 26.56 -1.57 -20.14
CA PHE A 186 27.83 -2.27 -19.92
C PHE A 186 28.56 -2.53 -21.25
N ALA A 187 27.81 -2.85 -22.29
CA ALA A 187 28.34 -3.21 -23.61
C ALA A 187 28.70 -2.01 -24.50
N GLN A 188 29.73 -2.17 -25.32
CA GLN A 188 30.14 -1.24 -26.38
C GLN A 188 30.15 -1.90 -27.76
N GLU A 189 30.04 -1.11 -28.83
CA GLU A 189 30.11 -1.62 -30.20
C GLU A 189 31.51 -2.17 -30.53
N GLY A 190 31.58 -3.30 -31.22
CA GLY A 190 32.83 -4.03 -31.48
C GLY A 190 33.36 -4.86 -30.30
N GLU A 191 32.74 -4.79 -29.12
CA GLU A 191 33.10 -5.63 -27.97
C GLU A 191 32.69 -7.10 -28.19
N TYR A 192 33.50 -8.04 -27.72
CA TYR A 192 33.16 -9.47 -27.71
C TYR A 192 32.55 -9.87 -26.36
N ILE A 193 31.34 -10.42 -26.38
CA ILE A 193 30.55 -10.72 -25.19
C ILE A 193 30.32 -12.23 -25.08
N ALA A 194 30.58 -12.78 -23.89
CA ALA A 194 30.35 -14.18 -23.57
C ALA A 194 28.96 -14.42 -22.95
N PRO A 195 28.40 -15.65 -23.02
CA PRO A 195 27.14 -15.98 -22.38
C PRO A 195 27.15 -15.65 -20.87
N GLY A 196 26.09 -15.01 -20.40
CA GLY A 196 25.95 -14.56 -19.00
C GLY A 196 26.63 -13.23 -18.67
N MET A 197 27.42 -12.63 -19.57
CA MET A 197 27.91 -11.26 -19.37
C MET A 197 26.77 -10.25 -19.52
N PRO A 198 26.62 -9.28 -18.58
CA PRO A 198 25.58 -8.27 -18.65
C PRO A 198 25.87 -7.25 -19.76
N VAL A 199 24.83 -6.76 -20.42
CA VAL A 199 24.93 -5.80 -21.54
C VAL A 199 24.23 -4.48 -21.24
N LEU A 200 23.06 -4.54 -20.61
CA LEU A 200 22.19 -3.40 -20.29
C LEU A 200 21.47 -3.65 -18.96
N LYS A 201 21.11 -2.58 -18.26
CA LYS A 201 20.27 -2.59 -17.06
C LYS A 201 19.03 -1.74 -17.30
N LEU A 202 17.87 -2.35 -17.14
CA LEU A 202 16.58 -1.75 -17.38
C LEU A 202 15.84 -1.61 -16.06
N MET A 203 15.02 -0.57 -15.96
CA MET A 203 14.13 -0.34 -14.83
C MET A 203 12.71 -0.07 -15.33
N ASP A 204 11.79 -0.92 -14.90
CA ASP A 204 10.37 -0.92 -15.29
C ASP A 204 9.68 0.41 -14.92
N THR A 205 9.02 1.02 -15.91
CA THR A 205 8.35 2.32 -15.82
C THR A 205 6.85 2.23 -15.49
N GLU A 206 6.24 1.04 -15.58
CA GLU A 206 4.85 0.81 -15.20
C GLU A 206 4.73 0.43 -13.72
N SER A 207 5.61 -0.45 -13.23
CA SER A 207 5.58 -1.05 -11.88
C SER A 207 6.19 -0.14 -10.80
N ILE A 208 5.81 1.13 -10.77
CA ILE A 208 6.32 2.12 -9.82
C ILE A 208 5.58 2.03 -8.47
N GLN A 209 6.33 2.06 -7.36
CA GLN A 209 5.77 2.16 -6.00
C GLN A 209 6.51 3.18 -5.13
N VAL A 210 5.77 3.84 -4.26
CA VAL A 210 6.33 4.57 -3.12
C VAL A 210 6.58 3.58 -1.98
N ILE A 211 7.83 3.52 -1.51
CA ILE A 211 8.22 2.71 -0.36
C ILE A 211 8.48 3.64 0.82
N ALA A 212 7.66 3.54 1.87
CA ALA A 212 7.72 4.35 3.07
C ALA A 212 8.11 3.53 4.32
N ARG A 213 8.83 4.17 5.25
CA ARG A 213 9.30 3.59 6.51
C ARG A 213 8.43 4.05 7.69
N ILE A 214 7.53 3.19 8.15
CA ILE A 214 6.56 3.47 9.21
C ILE A 214 7.16 3.08 10.57
N ALA A 215 7.04 3.95 11.58
CA ALA A 215 7.47 3.59 12.94
C ALA A 215 6.43 2.65 13.61
N PRO A 216 6.80 1.82 14.60
CA PRO A 216 5.87 0.85 15.21
C PRO A 216 4.59 1.47 15.80
N LYS A 217 4.68 2.68 16.36
CA LYS A 217 3.54 3.45 16.88
C LYS A 217 2.52 3.89 15.79
N ASP A 218 2.96 3.93 14.54
CA ASP A 218 2.25 4.55 13.41
C ASP A 218 1.56 3.53 12.49
N ILE A 219 1.69 2.23 12.80
CA ILE A 219 1.11 1.11 12.05
C ILE A 219 -0.42 1.19 12.00
N ALA A 220 -1.06 1.56 13.12
CA ALA A 220 -2.51 1.62 13.23
C ALA A 220 -3.10 2.78 12.41
N SER A 221 -2.51 3.98 12.53
CA SER A 221 -2.98 5.17 11.83
C SER A 221 -2.76 5.06 10.32
N VAL A 222 -1.58 4.62 9.85
CA VAL A 222 -1.34 4.48 8.40
C VAL A 222 -2.22 3.40 7.73
N LYS A 223 -2.76 2.45 8.50
CA LYS A 223 -3.70 1.43 8.02
C LYS A 223 -5.15 1.92 8.02
N GLY A 224 -5.52 2.82 8.94
CA GLY A 224 -6.87 3.38 9.06
C GLY A 224 -7.07 4.71 8.33
N ALA A 225 -6.01 5.38 7.87
CA ALA A 225 -6.09 6.69 7.25
C ALA A 225 -6.89 6.69 5.94
N GLU A 226 -7.91 7.54 5.86
CA GLU A 226 -8.71 7.75 4.64
C GLU A 226 -7.88 8.22 3.44
N SER A 227 -6.84 9.02 3.69
CA SER A 227 -5.98 9.56 2.65
C SER A 227 -4.49 9.45 3.01
N LEU A 228 -3.72 9.01 2.02
CA LEU A 228 -2.28 8.84 2.08
C LEU A 228 -1.69 9.63 0.91
N ASN A 229 -0.65 10.44 1.16
CA ASN A 229 -0.12 11.35 0.16
C ASN A 229 1.41 11.30 0.10
N PHE A 230 2.00 11.32 -1.10
CA PHE A 230 3.41 11.57 -1.30
C PHE A 230 3.65 13.07 -1.42
N ASN A 231 4.44 13.65 -0.53
CA ASN A 231 4.94 15.01 -0.63
C ASN A 231 6.37 15.01 -1.17
N TYR A 232 6.54 15.62 -2.35
CA TYR A 232 7.82 15.80 -3.01
C TYR A 232 7.99 17.25 -3.44
N ARG A 233 8.96 17.95 -2.85
CA ARG A 233 9.25 19.37 -3.13
C ARG A 233 8.00 20.27 -3.04
N GLY A 234 7.09 19.99 -2.10
CA GLY A 234 5.83 20.72 -1.92
C GLY A 234 4.67 20.27 -2.82
N LYS A 235 4.92 19.44 -3.85
CA LYS A 235 3.84 18.79 -4.60
C LYS A 235 3.29 17.63 -3.79
N VAL A 236 1.97 17.60 -3.62
CA VAL A 236 1.22 16.55 -2.93
C VAL A 236 0.54 15.66 -3.98
N MET A 237 0.82 14.36 -3.96
CA MET A 237 0.27 13.38 -4.89
C MET A 237 -0.44 12.26 -4.11
N PRO A 238 -1.66 11.85 -4.49
CA PRO A 238 -2.42 10.85 -3.74
C PRO A 238 -1.85 9.44 -3.94
N LEU A 239 -1.90 8.65 -2.88
CA LEU A 239 -1.42 7.27 -2.81
C LEU A 239 -2.51 6.32 -2.28
N ALA A 240 -2.45 5.05 -2.70
CA ALA A 240 -3.19 3.96 -2.08
C ALA A 240 -2.22 2.95 -1.45
N LEU A 241 -2.49 2.53 -0.20
CA LEU A 241 -1.68 1.52 0.50
C LEU A 241 -1.88 0.14 -0.13
N THR A 242 -0.89 -0.33 -0.90
CA THR A 242 -0.93 -1.65 -1.53
C THR A 242 -0.56 -2.75 -0.55
N ARG A 243 0.41 -2.51 0.35
CA ARG A 243 0.85 -3.50 1.35
C ARG A 243 1.64 -2.87 2.49
N LEU A 244 1.35 -3.26 3.74
CA LEU A 244 2.24 -3.04 4.89
C LEU A 244 2.96 -4.36 5.22
N SER A 245 4.22 -4.30 5.68
CA SER A 245 4.93 -5.50 6.13
C SER A 245 4.33 -6.05 7.43
N GLY A 246 4.30 -7.38 7.59
CA GLY A 246 3.93 -8.01 8.86
C GLY A 246 5.08 -8.04 9.89
N PHE A 247 6.27 -7.57 9.50
CA PHE A 247 7.50 -7.60 10.28
C PHE A 247 8.25 -6.26 10.18
N GLN A 248 9.07 -6.01 11.19
CA GLN A 248 9.94 -4.84 11.32
C GLN A 248 11.27 -5.10 10.58
N ALA A 249 11.78 -4.11 9.85
CA ALA A 249 13.07 -4.21 9.16
C ALA A 249 14.23 -3.95 10.14
N GLU A 250 14.88 -5.04 10.56
CA GLU A 250 15.99 -5.14 11.53
C GLU A 250 16.91 -3.90 11.58
N LYS A 251 17.56 -3.55 10.45
CA LYS A 251 18.52 -2.43 10.35
C LYS A 251 17.94 -1.03 10.61
N THR A 252 16.63 -0.87 10.76
CA THR A 252 15.96 0.45 10.87
C THR A 252 14.92 0.55 11.97
N GLY A 253 14.45 -0.57 12.54
CA GLY A 253 13.31 -0.55 13.46
C GLY A 253 11.98 -0.10 12.83
N THR A 254 11.86 -0.07 11.50
CA THR A 254 10.66 0.42 10.79
C THR A 254 9.94 -0.68 10.02
N TYR A 255 8.62 -0.54 9.88
CA TYR A 255 7.78 -1.36 9.01
C TYR A 255 7.77 -0.76 7.60
N THR A 256 7.68 -1.60 6.58
CA THR A 256 7.71 -1.17 5.17
C THR A 256 6.30 -1.06 4.63
N ALA A 257 5.85 0.17 4.35
CA ALA A 257 4.66 0.40 3.53
C ALA A 257 5.06 0.48 2.05
N ARG A 258 4.31 -0.22 1.22
CA ARG A 258 4.33 -0.13 -0.25
C ARG A 258 3.02 0.49 -0.70
N LEU A 259 3.10 1.58 -1.44
CA LEU A 259 1.95 2.33 -1.93
C LEU A 259 2.08 2.55 -3.44
N THR A 260 0.95 2.65 -4.13
CA THR A 260 0.88 3.05 -5.54
C THR A 260 0.32 4.47 -5.65
N PHE A 261 0.71 5.21 -6.69
CA PHE A 261 0.04 6.47 -7.04
C PHE A 261 -1.37 6.18 -7.57
N THR A 262 -2.31 7.10 -7.31
CA THR A 262 -3.69 7.07 -7.85
C THR A 262 -3.98 8.24 -8.80
N GLY A 263 -2.95 8.96 -9.22
CA GLY A 263 -3.01 10.12 -10.10
C GLY A 263 -1.63 10.45 -10.67
N GLN A 264 -1.23 11.73 -10.66
CA GLN A 264 0.11 12.12 -11.09
C GLN A 264 1.20 11.42 -10.26
N MET A 265 2.17 10.83 -10.96
CA MET A 265 3.34 10.18 -10.36
C MET A 265 4.52 11.17 -10.23
N ALA A 266 5.46 10.84 -9.34
CA ALA A 266 6.79 11.46 -9.30
C ALA A 266 7.85 10.51 -9.88
N ASP A 267 8.94 11.09 -10.39
CA ASP A 267 10.00 10.37 -11.10
C ASP A 267 10.66 9.29 -10.24
N ILE A 268 11.08 8.18 -10.84
CA ILE A 268 11.69 7.06 -10.12
C ILE A 268 12.99 7.52 -9.43
N GLY A 269 13.19 7.13 -8.18
CA GLY A 269 14.29 7.59 -7.33
C GLY A 269 13.98 8.85 -6.52
N SER A 270 12.85 9.53 -6.77
CA SER A 270 12.40 10.69 -5.99
C SER A 270 12.25 10.35 -4.50
N GLN A 271 12.90 11.13 -3.63
CA GLN A 271 12.80 11.01 -2.17
C GLN A 271 11.92 12.12 -1.60
N GLY A 272 10.99 11.76 -0.73
CA GLY A 272 9.99 12.65 -0.15
C GLY A 272 9.45 12.13 1.17
N ARG A 273 8.22 12.53 1.52
CA ARG A 273 7.53 12.05 2.72
C ARG A 273 6.17 11.46 2.35
N LEU A 274 5.82 10.32 2.94
CA LEU A 274 4.44 9.91 3.07
C LEU A 274 3.82 10.77 4.17
N GLN A 275 2.74 11.49 3.85
CA GLN A 275 1.95 12.29 4.77
C GLN A 275 0.55 11.68 4.92
N TRP A 276 0.04 11.62 6.14
CA TRP A 276 -1.35 11.26 6.43
C TRP A 276 -1.84 11.95 7.71
N VAL A 277 -3.12 11.77 8.01
CA VAL A 277 -3.76 12.26 9.23
C VAL A 277 -4.41 11.11 9.97
N ASP A 278 -4.54 11.23 11.30
CA ASP A 278 -5.38 10.32 12.08
C ASP A 278 -6.86 10.49 11.71
N ASP A 279 -7.58 9.36 11.64
CA ASP A 279 -9.05 9.25 11.55
C ASP A 279 -9.75 9.64 12.88
N TYR A 280 -9.14 10.57 13.63
CA TYR A 280 -9.59 10.97 14.96
C TYR A 280 -9.34 12.45 15.19
N LEU A 281 -10.39 13.14 15.62
CA LEU A 281 -10.32 14.49 16.12
C LEU A 281 -9.76 14.48 17.55
N TYR A 282 -8.86 15.41 17.86
CA TYR A 282 -8.33 15.61 19.21
C TYR A 282 -8.89 16.91 19.80
N LEU A 283 -9.57 16.81 20.93
CA LEU A 283 -10.06 17.95 21.70
C LEU A 283 -8.86 18.70 22.31
N PRO A 284 -8.66 19.99 22.02
CA PRO A 284 -7.63 20.80 22.67
C PRO A 284 -7.78 20.83 24.20
N ALA A 285 -6.68 20.68 24.93
CA ALA A 285 -6.65 20.67 26.40
C ALA A 285 -7.47 21.81 27.04
N ARG A 286 -7.44 23.01 26.44
CA ARG A 286 -8.18 24.21 26.89
C ARG A 286 -9.70 24.04 27.01
N LEU A 287 -10.29 23.08 26.30
CA LEU A 287 -11.74 22.82 26.28
C LEU A 287 -12.19 21.86 27.39
N LEU A 288 -11.25 21.11 27.97
CA LEU A 288 -11.53 20.14 29.03
C LEU A 288 -11.81 20.87 30.36
N VAL A 289 -12.72 20.31 31.14
CA VAL A 289 -13.01 20.75 32.51
C VAL A 289 -13.10 19.54 33.43
N SER A 290 -12.66 19.72 34.68
CA SER A 290 -12.86 18.72 35.73
C SER A 290 -14.25 18.84 36.34
N ARG A 291 -14.92 17.70 36.53
CA ARG A 291 -16.17 17.56 37.27
C ARG A 291 -16.08 16.30 38.13
N ARG A 292 -16.25 16.46 39.46
CA ARG A 292 -16.20 15.36 40.45
C ARG A 292 -14.93 14.48 40.38
N GLY A 293 -13.80 15.06 39.93
CA GLY A 293 -12.51 14.36 39.76
C GLY A 293 -12.27 13.78 38.37
N GLU A 294 -13.26 13.82 37.47
CA GLU A 294 -13.15 13.31 36.10
C GLU A 294 -12.98 14.46 35.11
N LEU A 295 -12.06 14.32 34.15
CA LEU A 295 -11.94 15.25 33.02
C LEU A 295 -12.96 14.91 31.94
N GLY A 296 -13.51 15.93 31.30
CA GLY A 296 -14.46 15.79 30.21
C GLY A 296 -14.74 17.11 29.51
N VAL A 297 -15.69 17.09 28.60
CA VAL A 297 -16.08 18.23 27.77
C VAL A 297 -17.59 18.45 27.85
N PHE A 298 -18.03 19.71 27.84
CA PHE A 298 -19.44 20.04 27.68
C PHE A 298 -19.81 20.10 26.20
N VAL A 299 -20.89 19.42 25.84
CA VAL A 299 -21.50 19.46 24.50
C VAL A 299 -22.95 19.95 24.61
N VAL A 300 -23.46 20.60 23.56
CA VAL A 300 -24.86 21.04 23.50
C VAL A 300 -25.72 19.93 22.88
N LYS A 301 -26.83 19.56 23.53
CA LYS A 301 -27.85 18.62 23.03
C LYS A 301 -29.21 19.28 23.14
N GLY A 302 -29.75 19.74 22.01
CA GLY A 302 -30.97 20.54 22.00
C GLY A 302 -30.75 21.88 22.72
N GLN A 303 -31.43 22.08 23.86
CA GLN A 303 -31.30 23.27 24.70
C GLN A 303 -30.55 23.02 26.02
N SER A 304 -29.94 21.85 26.20
CA SER A 304 -29.20 21.49 27.42
C SER A 304 -27.72 21.21 27.16
N ALA A 305 -26.88 21.56 28.13
CA ALA A 305 -25.49 21.14 28.18
C ALA A 305 -25.37 19.73 28.78
N SER A 306 -24.54 18.89 28.18
CA SER A 306 -24.25 17.53 28.64
C SER A 306 -22.75 17.35 28.82
N PHE A 307 -22.33 16.86 29.99
CA PHE A 307 -20.93 16.60 30.32
C PHE A 307 -20.52 15.19 29.85
N ILE A 308 -19.68 15.13 28.82
CA ILE A 308 -19.14 13.87 28.31
C ILE A 308 -17.73 13.67 28.87
N LYS A 309 -17.60 12.67 29.74
CA LYS A 309 -16.34 12.22 30.33
C LYS A 309 -15.35 11.80 29.25
N MET A 310 -14.07 12.08 29.45
CA MET A 310 -12.96 11.70 28.57
C MET A 310 -11.94 10.87 29.38
N PRO A 311 -12.10 9.54 29.49
CA PRO A 311 -11.30 8.73 30.42
C PRO A 311 -9.79 8.72 30.17
N GLU A 312 -9.35 8.96 28.93
CA GLU A 312 -7.94 9.06 28.54
C GLU A 312 -7.38 10.49 28.66
N ALA A 313 -8.18 11.46 29.14
CA ALA A 313 -7.74 12.85 29.27
C ALA A 313 -6.72 13.02 30.41
N LEU A 314 -5.74 13.89 30.16
CA LEU A 314 -4.73 14.30 31.13
C LEU A 314 -4.65 15.84 31.10
N GLU A 315 -4.45 16.46 32.26
CA GLU A 315 -4.38 17.92 32.36
C GLU A 315 -3.28 18.50 31.45
N GLY A 316 -3.61 19.60 30.78
CA GLY A 316 -2.71 20.25 29.81
C GLY A 316 -2.49 19.50 28.49
N ARG A 317 -3.08 18.30 28.29
CA ARG A 317 -2.94 17.51 27.04
C ARG A 317 -4.24 17.46 26.25
N SER A 318 -4.12 17.49 24.93
CA SER A 318 -5.25 17.23 24.03
C SER A 318 -5.63 15.76 24.10
N VAL A 319 -6.93 15.46 24.12
CA VAL A 319 -7.45 14.07 24.23
C VAL A 319 -8.10 13.64 22.92
N LYS A 320 -7.88 12.38 22.55
CA LYS A 320 -8.56 11.72 21.43
C LYS A 320 -10.07 11.71 21.69
N THR A 321 -10.90 12.00 20.69
CA THR A 321 -12.35 11.86 20.83
C THR A 321 -12.98 11.05 19.69
N THR A 322 -14.14 10.46 19.99
CA THR A 322 -15.00 9.72 19.06
C THR A 322 -16.35 10.42 18.86
N LEU A 323 -16.46 11.67 19.31
CA LEU A 323 -17.64 12.51 19.09
C LEU A 323 -17.77 12.87 17.58
N PRO A 324 -18.99 12.88 17.02
CA PRO A 324 -19.25 13.36 15.66
C PRO A 324 -18.70 14.78 15.41
N ALA A 325 -18.19 15.02 14.20
CA ALA A 325 -17.50 16.27 13.85
C ALA A 325 -18.42 17.52 13.88
N ASP A 326 -19.74 17.32 13.76
CA ASP A 326 -20.80 18.33 13.89
C ASP A 326 -21.22 18.61 15.35
N THR A 327 -20.72 17.85 16.32
CA THR A 327 -21.05 18.03 17.75
C THR A 327 -20.67 19.44 18.21
N LEU A 328 -21.64 20.22 18.70
CA LEU A 328 -21.40 21.55 19.26
C LEU A 328 -20.72 21.44 20.64
N ILE A 329 -19.46 21.88 20.71
CA ILE A 329 -18.61 21.87 21.90
C ILE A 329 -18.62 23.25 22.56
N VAL A 330 -18.74 23.32 23.89
CA VAL A 330 -18.84 24.60 24.62
C VAL A 330 -17.48 25.30 24.75
N THR A 331 -17.23 26.29 23.89
CA THR A 331 -15.97 27.04 23.81
C THR A 331 -15.86 28.22 24.78
N GLN A 332 -16.97 28.74 25.31
CA GLN A 332 -16.98 29.69 26.44
C GLN A 332 -18.15 29.43 27.40
N GLY A 333 -18.04 29.87 28.66
CA GLY A 333 -19.06 29.65 29.71
C GLY A 333 -18.98 28.30 30.44
N ARG A 334 -18.37 27.26 29.83
CA ARG A 334 -18.27 25.87 30.36
C ARG A 334 -17.83 25.72 31.82
N SER A 335 -17.10 26.68 32.39
CA SER A 335 -16.61 26.62 33.77
C SER A 335 -17.74 26.64 34.81
N GLN A 336 -18.87 27.28 34.51
CA GLN A 336 -20.02 27.42 35.42
C GLN A 336 -21.07 26.30 35.26
N LEU A 337 -21.08 25.59 34.12
CA LEU A 337 -22.10 24.59 33.79
C LEU A 337 -22.04 23.32 34.66
N GLN A 338 -23.21 22.75 34.89
CA GLN A 338 -23.46 21.40 35.38
C GLN A 338 -24.06 20.51 34.27
N ASP A 339 -24.11 19.21 34.49
CA ASP A 339 -24.71 18.27 33.53
C ASP A 339 -26.24 18.38 33.58
N GLY A 340 -26.87 18.65 32.44
CA GLY A 340 -28.31 18.89 32.30
C GLY A 340 -28.74 20.36 32.26
N ASP A 341 -27.85 21.31 32.58
CA ASP A 341 -28.20 22.75 32.60
C ASP A 341 -28.77 23.24 31.27
N LEU A 342 -29.83 24.03 31.33
CA LEU A 342 -30.36 24.76 30.17
C LEU A 342 -29.35 25.80 29.70
N VAL A 343 -29.18 25.92 28.39
CA VAL A 343 -28.19 26.79 27.76
C VAL A 343 -28.71 27.53 26.53
N GLU A 344 -28.31 28.78 26.41
CA GLU A 344 -28.56 29.64 25.24
C GLU A 344 -27.25 29.83 24.48
N VAL A 345 -27.15 29.31 23.26
CA VAL A 345 -25.95 29.43 22.43
C VAL A 345 -25.91 30.81 21.78
N THR A 346 -25.14 31.73 22.35
CA THR A 346 -24.87 33.06 21.79
C THR A 346 -23.84 32.95 20.67
N SER A 347 -24.29 32.60 19.46
CA SER A 347 -23.44 32.46 18.28
C SER A 347 -22.87 33.79 17.81
N THR A 348 -21.57 33.99 18.03
CA THR A 348 -20.78 35.03 17.34
C THR A 348 -20.17 34.41 16.09
N THR A 349 -20.86 34.49 14.96
CA THR A 349 -20.33 34.08 13.64
C THR A 349 -19.18 35.01 13.24
N SER A 350 -17.98 34.70 13.70
CA SER A 350 -16.76 35.37 13.24
C SER A 350 -16.44 34.85 11.83
N PRO A 351 -16.36 35.72 10.80
CA PRO A 351 -16.04 35.29 9.46
C PRO A 351 -14.55 34.91 9.39
N HIS A 352 -14.26 33.60 9.48
CA HIS A 352 -12.93 33.09 9.17
C HIS A 352 -12.67 33.16 7.66
N THR A 353 -12.31 34.37 7.20
CA THR A 353 -11.74 34.61 5.88
C THR A 353 -10.54 33.70 5.70
N LYS A 354 -10.63 32.78 4.74
CA LYS A 354 -9.46 32.01 4.27
C LYS A 354 -8.49 32.98 3.59
N THR A 355 -7.52 33.44 4.37
CA THR A 355 -6.32 34.11 3.83
C THR A 355 -5.39 33.05 3.23
N GLN A 356 -4.65 33.45 2.20
CA GLN A 356 -3.97 32.58 1.23
C GLN A 356 -2.77 31.81 1.80
#